data_AF-A0A0J6T959-F1
#
_entry.id   AF-A0A0J6T959-F1
#
_cell.length_a   1.000
_cell.length_b   1.000
_cell.length_c   1.000
_cell.angle_alpha   90.00
_cell.angle_beta   90.00
_cell.angle_gamma   90.00
#
_symmetry.space_group_name_H-M   'P 1'
#
loop_
_entity.id
_entity.type
_entity.pdbx_description
1 polymer ?
#
loop_
_entity_poly.entity_id
_entity_poly.type
_entity_poly.pdbx_seq_one_letter_code
_entity_poly.pdbx_strand_id
1 'polypeptide(L)'
;MSAAPVVPTDRLRALIREVAQGPCPAGYAGYDWFQLFEEEEAVFGIGLDRVPLLVSAWNAYEAFKGMAEGLEWDMQHQAVLDAVKAARPDLAAESYGEDGWMKFAVVFSALTMRDAWWWWNKNRAWQDRAGIMEFRDGS
;
A
#
# COMPACT_ATOMS: atom_id res chain seq x y z
N MET A 1 29.24 -16.09 -12.70
CA MET A 1 28.91 -15.57 -11.36
C MET A 1 27.42 -15.77 -11.15
N SER A 2 27.01 -16.68 -10.27
CA SER A 2 25.60 -16.90 -9.96
C SER A 2 25.13 -15.80 -9.03
N ALA A 3 24.08 -15.06 -9.38
CA ALA A 3 23.46 -14.11 -8.47
C ALA A 3 22.96 -14.88 -7.24
N ALA A 4 23.24 -14.38 -6.03
CA ALA A 4 22.66 -14.94 -4.82
C ALA A 4 21.13 -14.96 -4.95
N PRO A 5 20.44 -15.98 -4.42
CA PRO A 5 18.99 -16.03 -4.48
C PRO A 5 18.42 -14.79 -3.77
N VAL A 6 17.70 -13.96 -4.52
CA VAL A 6 17.01 -12.79 -3.96
C VAL A 6 15.95 -13.30 -2.99
N VAL A 7 16.05 -12.88 -1.72
CA VAL A 7 15.07 -13.25 -0.70
C VAL A 7 13.70 -12.71 -1.15
N PRO A 8 12.59 -13.48 -1.06
CA PRO A 8 11.28 -13.06 -1.55
C PRO A 8 10.84 -11.66 -1.07
N THR A 9 11.20 -11.30 0.16
CA THR A 9 11.02 -9.97 0.77
C THR A 9 11.68 -8.85 -0.02
N ASP A 10 12.92 -9.05 -0.46
CA ASP A 10 13.67 -8.04 -1.23
C ASP A 10 13.12 -7.91 -2.65
N ARG A 11 12.60 -9.01 -3.21
CA ARG A 11 11.93 -8.95 -4.52
C ARG A 11 10.66 -8.12 -4.46
N LEU A 12 9.82 -8.29 -3.43
CA LEU A 12 8.62 -7.47 -3.25
C LEU A 12 8.96 -6.00 -2.99
N ARG A 13 10.00 -5.72 -2.19
CA ARG A 13 10.51 -4.35 -1.99
C ARG A 13 10.93 -3.69 -3.30
N ALA A 14 11.69 -4.41 -4.11
CA ALA A 14 12.14 -3.92 -5.40
C ALA A 14 10.96 -3.65 -6.33
N LEU A 15 9.98 -4.56 -6.35
CA LEU A 15 8.78 -4.43 -7.18
C LEU A 15 7.93 -3.21 -6.81
N ILE A 16 7.66 -2.99 -5.51
CA ILE A 16 6.93 -1.79 -5.05
C ILE A 16 7.63 -0.51 -5.53
N ARG A 17 8.97 -0.46 -5.44
CA ARG A 17 9.73 0.70 -5.93
C ARG A 17 9.70 0.85 -7.44
N GLU A 18 9.77 -0.24 -8.18
CA GLU A 18 9.72 -0.26 -9.65
C GLU A 18 8.38 0.30 -10.15
N VAL A 19 7.27 -0.18 -9.58
CA VAL A 19 5.92 0.31 -9.93
C VAL A 19 5.75 1.78 -9.57
N ALA A 20 6.28 2.21 -8.42
CA ALA A 20 6.23 3.61 -7.99
C ALA A 20 6.97 4.59 -8.91
N GLN A 21 7.89 4.12 -9.77
CA GLN A 21 8.64 4.97 -10.69
C GLN A 21 7.92 5.26 -12.01
N GLY A 22 6.86 4.51 -12.35
CA GLY A 22 6.16 4.63 -13.64
C GLY A 22 5.40 5.96 -13.83
N PRO A 23 4.53 6.38 -12.89
CA PRO A 23 3.68 7.55 -13.07
C PRO A 23 4.35 8.88 -12.72
N CYS A 24 4.00 9.94 -13.47
CA CYS A 24 4.41 11.31 -13.16
C CYS A 24 3.79 11.78 -11.83
N PRO A 25 4.57 12.35 -10.88
CA PRO A 25 4.04 12.84 -9.60
C PRO A 25 2.84 13.78 -9.73
N ALA A 26 2.77 14.59 -10.80
CA ALA A 26 1.65 15.49 -11.04
C ALA A 26 0.29 14.78 -11.19
N GLY A 27 0.27 13.50 -11.62
CA GLY A 27 -0.96 12.70 -11.69
C GLY A 27 -1.54 12.34 -10.32
N TYR A 28 -0.75 12.53 -9.26
CA TYR A 28 -1.16 12.31 -7.88
C TYR A 28 -1.66 13.58 -7.19
N ALA A 29 -1.76 14.73 -7.87
CA ALA A 29 -2.37 15.91 -7.28
C ALA A 29 -3.90 15.85 -7.44
N GLY A 30 -4.66 16.02 -6.35
CA GLY A 30 -6.12 16.02 -6.39
C GLY A 30 -6.80 15.43 -5.15
N TYR A 31 -8.08 15.05 -5.29
CA TYR A 31 -8.97 14.73 -4.17
C TYR A 31 -9.38 13.26 -4.08
N ASP A 32 -8.94 12.44 -5.03
CA ASP A 32 -9.22 11.00 -5.04
C ASP A 32 -8.37 10.22 -4.02
N TRP A 33 -8.68 8.95 -3.79
CA TRP A 33 -8.03 8.11 -2.77
C TRP A 33 -6.51 8.02 -2.95
N PHE A 34 -6.07 7.97 -4.21
CA PHE A 34 -4.65 7.87 -4.56
C PHE A 34 -3.97 9.23 -4.70
N GLN A 35 -4.72 10.34 -4.65
CA GLN A 35 -4.21 11.68 -4.90
C GLN A 35 -3.99 12.45 -3.59
N LEU A 36 -3.15 13.46 -3.59
CA LEU A 36 -2.83 14.35 -2.48
C LEU A 36 -3.24 15.80 -2.85
N PHE A 37 -3.92 16.49 -1.94
CA PHE A 37 -4.22 17.92 -2.08
C PHE A 37 -3.41 18.78 -1.08
N GLU A 38 -3.32 20.08 -1.33
CA GLU A 38 -2.41 21.01 -0.64
C GLU A 38 -2.61 21.01 0.88
N GLU A 39 -3.86 20.96 1.33
CA GLU A 39 -4.19 20.93 2.76
C GLU A 39 -3.73 19.62 3.44
N GLU A 40 -3.73 18.48 2.73
CA GLU A 40 -3.18 17.24 3.26
C GLU A 40 -1.65 17.30 3.34
N GLU A 41 -0.99 17.88 2.34
CA GLU A 41 0.46 18.10 2.38
C GLU A 41 0.84 18.94 3.61
N ALA A 42 0.08 20.01 3.89
CA ALA A 42 0.29 20.86 5.06
C ALA A 42 0.04 20.14 6.40
N VAL A 43 -1.02 19.33 6.50
CA VAL A 43 -1.39 18.63 7.75
C VAL A 43 -0.43 17.47 8.04
N PHE A 44 -0.07 16.71 7.02
CA PHE A 44 0.64 15.45 7.20
C PHE A 44 2.15 15.55 6.95
N GLY A 45 2.59 16.60 6.25
CA GLY A 45 3.99 16.85 5.93
C GLY A 45 4.56 15.84 4.94
N ILE A 46 3.73 15.38 3.99
CA ILE A 46 4.09 14.39 2.97
C ILE A 46 4.03 15.08 1.62
N GLY A 47 5.15 15.08 0.91
CA GLY A 47 5.25 15.66 -0.42
C GLY A 47 4.63 14.75 -1.49
N LEU A 48 4.22 15.37 -2.59
CA LEU A 48 3.67 14.69 -3.76
C LEU A 48 4.61 13.62 -4.34
N ASP A 49 5.93 13.78 -4.15
CA ASP A 49 6.97 12.83 -4.54
C ASP A 49 6.88 11.48 -3.83
N ARG A 50 6.21 11.42 -2.68
CA ARG A 50 6.07 10.20 -1.87
C ARG A 50 4.81 9.41 -2.20
N VAL A 51 3.80 10.05 -2.79
CA VAL A 51 2.51 9.44 -3.11
C VAL A 51 2.63 8.21 -4.02
N PRO A 52 3.47 8.18 -5.08
CA PRO A 52 3.62 6.99 -5.90
C PRO A 52 4.06 5.75 -5.11
N LEU A 53 4.98 5.93 -4.15
CA LEU A 53 5.45 4.85 -3.29
C LEU A 53 4.38 4.38 -2.31
N LEU A 54 3.54 5.30 -1.82
CA LEU A 54 2.43 5.00 -0.92
C LEU A 54 1.32 4.23 -1.62
N VAL A 55 0.91 4.68 -2.80
CA VAL A 55 -0.08 4.00 -3.66
C VAL A 55 0.43 2.62 -4.06
N SER A 56 1.69 2.53 -4.50
CA SER A 56 2.29 1.23 -4.77
C SER A 56 2.39 0.40 -3.50
N ALA A 57 2.79 0.90 -2.34
CA ALA A 57 2.77 0.05 -1.14
C ALA A 57 1.35 -0.48 -0.81
N TRP A 58 0.33 0.37 -0.98
CA TRP A 58 -1.06 0.09 -0.66
C TRP A 58 -1.66 -1.02 -1.51
N ASN A 59 -1.57 -0.91 -2.83
CA ASN A 59 -2.12 -1.94 -3.71
C ASN A 59 -1.45 -3.30 -3.42
N ALA A 60 -0.21 -3.30 -2.87
CA ALA A 60 0.61 -4.49 -2.68
C ALA A 60 0.10 -5.22 -1.47
N TYR A 61 -0.22 -4.44 -0.45
CA TYR A 61 -0.86 -4.89 0.73
C TYR A 61 -2.24 -5.48 0.41
N GLU A 62 -3.04 -4.80 -0.41
CA GLU A 62 -4.35 -5.30 -0.85
C GLU A 62 -4.24 -6.63 -1.60
N ALA A 63 -3.34 -6.74 -2.59
CA ALA A 63 -3.08 -8.00 -3.29
C ALA A 63 -2.50 -9.08 -2.35
N PHE A 64 -1.60 -8.71 -1.44
CA PHE A 64 -1.08 -9.61 -0.41
C PHE A 64 -2.19 -10.13 0.51
N LYS A 65 -3.24 -9.34 0.75
CA LYS A 65 -4.41 -9.74 1.52
C LYS A 65 -5.54 -10.37 0.69
N GLY A 66 -5.40 -10.42 -0.64
CA GLY A 66 -6.39 -10.99 -1.55
C GLY A 66 -7.63 -10.10 -1.73
N MET A 67 -7.48 -8.79 -1.58
CA MET A 67 -8.55 -7.81 -1.77
C MET A 67 -8.75 -7.50 -3.26
N ALA A 68 -10.01 -7.31 -3.67
CA ALA A 68 -10.39 -7.13 -5.07
C ALA A 68 -9.77 -5.86 -5.73
N GLU A 69 -9.48 -4.83 -4.94
CA GLU A 69 -8.91 -3.57 -5.45
C GLU A 69 -7.42 -3.70 -5.80
N GLY A 70 -6.75 -4.77 -5.34
CA GLY A 70 -5.39 -5.14 -5.74
C GLY A 70 -5.29 -6.06 -6.96
N LEU A 71 -6.41 -6.37 -7.64
CA LEU A 71 -6.46 -7.43 -8.67
C LEU A 71 -5.52 -7.20 -9.86
N GLU A 72 -5.32 -5.96 -10.32
CA GLU A 72 -4.36 -5.69 -11.39
C GLU A 72 -2.93 -6.05 -10.99
N TRP A 73 -2.62 -5.94 -9.70
CA TRP A 73 -1.32 -6.28 -9.18
C TRP A 73 -1.17 -7.77 -8.86
N ASP A 74 -2.22 -8.41 -8.36
CA ASP A 74 -2.27 -9.85 -8.11
C ASP A 74 -2.06 -10.64 -9.42
N MET A 75 -2.73 -10.23 -10.50
CA MET A 75 -2.61 -10.88 -11.81
C MET A 75 -1.20 -10.83 -12.42
N GLN A 76 -0.41 -9.80 -12.11
CA GLN A 76 0.92 -9.62 -12.70
C GLN A 76 2.05 -10.14 -11.80
N HIS A 77 1.81 -10.30 -10.50
CA HIS A 77 2.87 -10.60 -9.53
C HIS A 77 2.52 -11.66 -8.48
N GLN A 78 1.48 -12.47 -8.69
CA GLN A 78 1.07 -13.57 -7.81
C GLN A 78 2.24 -14.40 -7.27
N ALA A 79 3.16 -14.83 -8.15
CA ALA A 79 4.27 -15.68 -7.75
C ALA A 79 5.19 -15.04 -6.71
N VAL A 80 5.37 -13.71 -6.77
CA VAL A 80 6.14 -12.97 -5.76
C VAL A 80 5.36 -12.89 -4.45
N LEU A 81 4.06 -12.60 -4.53
CA LEU A 81 3.19 -12.52 -3.36
C LEU A 81 3.11 -13.85 -2.61
N ASP A 82 2.95 -14.97 -3.33
CA ASP A 82 2.88 -16.31 -2.73
C ASP A 82 4.20 -16.70 -2.06
N ALA A 83 5.34 -16.40 -2.71
CA ALA A 83 6.66 -16.63 -2.13
C ALA A 83 6.87 -15.80 -0.85
N VAL A 84 6.37 -14.56 -0.80
CA VAL A 84 6.44 -13.71 0.39
C VAL A 84 5.50 -14.22 1.48
N LYS A 85 4.27 -14.64 1.15
CA LYS A 85 3.32 -15.23 2.12
C LYS A 85 3.92 -16.47 2.77
N ALA A 86 4.56 -17.34 1.99
CA ALA A 86 5.27 -18.51 2.49
C ALA A 86 6.46 -18.16 3.39
N ALA A 87 7.19 -17.09 3.06
CA ALA A 87 8.34 -16.61 3.85
C ALA A 87 7.93 -15.81 5.11
N ARG A 88 6.73 -15.22 5.13
CA ARG A 88 6.20 -14.37 6.21
C ARG A 88 4.78 -14.80 6.61
N PRO A 89 4.63 -16.03 7.15
CA PRO A 89 3.32 -16.52 7.59
C PRO A 89 2.74 -15.68 8.73
N ASP A 90 3.61 -15.05 9.53
CA ASP A 90 3.24 -14.08 10.57
C ASP A 90 2.44 -12.92 9.97
N LEU A 91 2.93 -12.30 8.90
CA LEU A 91 2.24 -11.20 8.24
C LEU A 91 1.05 -11.67 7.40
N ALA A 92 1.12 -12.87 6.82
CA ALA A 92 0.03 -13.43 6.04
C ALA A 92 -1.21 -13.71 6.92
N ALA A 93 -1.00 -14.20 8.15
CA ALA A 93 -2.06 -14.54 9.09
C ALA A 93 -2.76 -13.32 9.73
N GLU A 94 -2.11 -12.14 9.75
CA GLU A 94 -2.74 -10.91 10.23
C GLU A 94 -4.01 -10.59 9.44
N SER A 95 -5.05 -10.09 10.11
CA SER A 95 -6.24 -9.60 9.43
C SER A 95 -5.94 -8.38 8.56
N TYR A 96 -6.77 -8.16 7.54
CA TYR A 96 -6.78 -6.87 6.86
C TYR A 96 -7.21 -5.78 7.85
N GLY A 97 -6.38 -4.76 8.00
CA GLY A 97 -6.57 -3.71 9.00
C GLY A 97 -5.35 -2.81 9.13
N GLU A 98 -5.46 -1.82 10.02
CA GLU A 98 -4.41 -0.83 10.27
C GLU A 98 -3.10 -1.49 10.70
N ASP A 99 -3.14 -2.36 11.70
CA ASP A 99 -1.93 -3.02 12.21
C ASP A 99 -1.24 -3.88 11.13
N GLY A 100 -2.02 -4.59 10.32
CA GLY A 100 -1.52 -5.38 9.20
C GLY A 100 -0.84 -4.50 8.16
N TRP A 101 -1.45 -3.37 7.82
CA TRP A 101 -0.91 -2.39 6.88
C TRP A 101 0.40 -1.78 7.39
N MET A 102 0.40 -1.31 8.64
CA MET A 102 1.55 -0.67 9.26
C MET A 102 2.77 -1.59 9.27
N LYS A 103 2.57 -2.86 9.67
CA LYS A 103 3.62 -3.89 9.63
C LYS A 103 4.09 -4.15 8.20
N PHE A 104 3.16 -4.28 7.26
CA PHE A 104 3.48 -4.52 5.84
C PHE A 104 4.30 -3.38 5.24
N ALA A 105 3.86 -2.13 5.38
CA ALA A 105 4.50 -0.96 4.80
C ALA A 105 5.96 -0.80 5.29
N VAL A 106 6.17 -0.89 6.59
CA VAL A 106 7.53 -0.81 7.17
C VAL A 106 8.43 -1.95 6.67
N VAL A 107 7.86 -3.14 6.51
CA VAL A 107 8.62 -4.31 6.05
C VAL A 107 8.91 -4.25 4.55
N PHE A 108 8.00 -3.75 3.69
CA PHE A 108 8.08 -3.97 2.25
C PHE A 108 8.22 -2.72 1.38
N SER A 109 7.98 -1.51 1.86
CA SER A 109 7.99 -0.32 1.00
C SER A 109 8.98 0.77 1.38
N ALA A 110 9.81 0.54 2.41
CA ALA A 110 10.72 1.54 2.98
C ALA A 110 10.01 2.83 3.47
N LEU A 111 8.69 2.74 3.65
CA LEU A 111 7.88 3.74 4.32
C LEU A 111 8.15 3.72 5.82
N THR A 112 8.05 4.88 6.44
CA THR A 112 8.06 4.99 7.90
C THR A 112 6.70 4.62 8.47
N MET A 113 6.64 4.39 9.79
CA MET A 113 5.36 4.23 10.47
C MET A 113 4.46 5.46 10.30
N ARG A 114 5.04 6.67 10.27
CA ARG A 114 4.27 7.90 10.06
C ARG A 114 3.60 7.91 8.68
N ASP A 115 4.32 7.52 7.64
CA ASP A 115 3.79 7.48 6.27
C ASP A 115 2.66 6.46 6.15
N ALA A 116 2.84 5.28 6.73
CA ALA A 116 1.83 4.23 6.75
C ALA A 116 0.57 4.68 7.53
N TRP A 117 0.75 5.28 8.71
CA TRP A 117 -0.35 5.76 9.52
C TRP A 117 -1.15 6.84 8.80
N TRP A 118 -0.46 7.77 8.16
CA TRP A 118 -1.10 8.80 7.35
C TRP A 118 -1.96 8.19 6.24
N TRP A 119 -1.36 7.30 5.44
CA TRP A 119 -2.05 6.70 4.30
C TRP A 119 -3.31 5.97 4.73
N TRP A 120 -3.24 5.21 5.83
CA TRP A 120 -4.39 4.52 6.38
C TRP A 120 -5.54 5.47 6.73
N ASN A 121 -5.23 6.55 7.46
CA ASN A 121 -6.24 7.53 7.87
C ASN A 121 -6.83 8.30 6.69
N LYS A 122 -5.98 8.68 5.73
CA LYS A 122 -6.42 9.28 4.47
C LYS A 122 -7.39 8.36 3.74
N ASN A 123 -7.02 7.10 3.54
CA ASN A 123 -7.82 6.13 2.78
C ASN A 123 -9.16 5.89 3.47
N ARG A 124 -9.17 5.72 4.80
CA ARG A 124 -10.39 5.63 5.60
C ARG A 124 -11.29 6.86 5.45
N ALA A 125 -10.74 8.06 5.58
CA ALA A 125 -11.50 9.30 5.44
C ALA A 125 -12.06 9.48 4.02
N TRP A 126 -11.35 9.00 3.00
CA TRP A 126 -11.89 8.94 1.64
C TRP A 126 -13.03 7.93 1.52
N GLN A 127 -12.89 6.71 2.06
CA GLN A 127 -13.95 5.68 2.04
C GLN A 127 -15.23 6.17 2.73
N ASP A 128 -15.09 6.85 3.87
CA ASP A 128 -16.20 7.47 4.61
C ASP A 128 -16.92 8.52 3.74
N ARG A 129 -16.17 9.43 3.08
CA ARG A 129 -16.74 10.45 2.19
C ARG A 129 -17.36 9.87 0.92
N ALA A 130 -16.83 8.76 0.43
CA ALA A 130 -17.32 8.06 -0.77
C ALA A 130 -18.57 7.21 -0.48
N GLY A 131 -18.96 7.05 0.80
CA GLY A 131 -20.08 6.18 1.20
C GLY A 131 -19.80 4.69 1.03
N ILE A 132 -18.51 4.30 0.98
CA ILE A 132 -18.08 2.90 0.90
C ILE A 132 -18.26 2.22 2.26
N MET A 133 -18.05 2.98 3.35
CA MET A 133 -18.27 2.51 4.71
C MET A 133 -19.76 2.66 5.07
N GLU A 134 -20.46 1.54 5.20
CA GLU A 134 -21.84 1.50 5.68
C GLU A 134 -21.87 1.35 7.20
N PHE A 135 -22.48 2.31 7.89
CA PHE A 135 -22.83 2.17 9.31
C PHE A 135 -24.25 1.62 9.40
N ARG A 136 -24.37 0.40 9.94
CA ARG A 136 -25.68 -0.11 10.37
C ARG A 136 -25.93 0.39 11.78
N ASP A 137 -26.83 1.35 11.91
CA ASP A 137 -27.48 1.59 13.19
C ASP A 137 -28.23 0.32 13.55
N GLY A 138 -27.84 -0.33 14.65
CA GLY A 138 -28.34 -1.64 15.04
C GLY A 138 -29.87 -1.72 14.98
N SER A 139 -30.39 -2.82 14.43
CA SER A 139 -31.82 -3.17 14.40
C SER A 139 -32.40 -3.30 15.80
#